data_AF-A0A4Q5S3K7-F1
#
_entry.id   AF-A0A4Q5S3K7-F1
#
_cell.length_a   1.000
_cell.length_b   1.000
_cell.length_c   1.000
_cell.angle_alpha   90.00
_cell.angle_beta   90.00
_cell.angle_gamma   90.00
#
_symmetry.space_group_name_H-M   'P 1'
#
loop_
_entity.id
_entity.type
_entity.pdbx_description
1 polymer ?
#
loop_
_entity_poly.entity_id
_entity_poly.type
_entity_poly.pdbx_seq_one_letter_code
_entity_poly.pdbx_strand_id
1 'polypeptide(L)'
;MTQQPIQTTAYWDQAADGYIAGAEPFTGLFCRDAVALADVLVVMTLLDIATGPGALAVAAAEVGARVTAIDFSQTMLERVTARSDDPAARGRRCRGCSSRG
;
A
#
# COMPACT_ATOMS: atom_id res chain seq x y z
N MET A 1 18.33 -12.97 -15.43
CA MET A 1 18.42 -11.54 -15.06
C MET A 1 18.40 -11.46 -13.55
N THR A 2 19.42 -10.87 -12.91
CA THR A 2 19.47 -10.73 -11.44
C THR A 2 18.56 -9.58 -11.00
N GLN A 3 17.70 -9.83 -10.00
CA GLN A 3 16.83 -8.81 -9.43
C GLN A 3 17.66 -7.75 -8.68
N GLN A 4 17.31 -6.47 -8.83
CA GLN A 4 17.93 -5.40 -8.05
C GLN A 4 17.41 -5.43 -6.59
N PRO A 5 18.20 -4.99 -5.59
CA PRO A 5 17.80 -5.05 -4.19
C PRO A 5 16.43 -4.42 -3.89
N ILE A 6 16.13 -3.27 -4.51
CA ILE A 6 14.85 -2.55 -4.38
C ILE A 6 13.64 -3.35 -4.89
N GLN A 7 13.86 -4.44 -5.62
CA GLN A 7 12.80 -5.31 -6.13
C GLN A 7 12.56 -6.52 -5.21
N THR A 8 13.25 -6.61 -4.07
CA THR A 8 13.17 -7.75 -3.15
C THR A 8 12.34 -7.41 -1.92
N THR A 9 11.66 -8.42 -1.36
CA THR A 9 10.89 -8.22 -0.12
C THR A 9 11.80 -7.94 1.06
N ALA A 10 12.96 -8.59 1.13
CA ALA A 10 13.93 -8.41 2.21
C ALA A 10 14.40 -6.96 2.35
N TYR A 11 14.66 -6.28 1.23
CA TYR A 11 15.01 -4.86 1.25
C TYR A 11 13.90 -4.01 1.86
N TRP A 12 12.65 -4.20 1.44
CA TRP A 12 11.53 -3.40 1.90
C TRP A 12 11.05 -3.77 3.31
N ASP A 13 11.21 -5.03 3.72
CA ASP A 13 10.98 -5.44 5.11
C ASP A 13 11.95 -4.73 6.06
N GLN A 14 13.24 -4.61 5.68
CA GLN A 14 14.23 -3.88 6.47
C GLN A 14 14.05 -2.34 6.41
N ALA A 15 13.65 -1.81 5.25
CA ALA A 15 13.58 -0.37 5.02
C ALA A 15 12.30 0.29 5.55
N ALA A 16 11.29 -0.48 5.96
CA ALA A 16 9.95 0.03 6.28
C ALA A 16 9.97 1.21 7.26
N ASP A 17 10.66 1.07 8.40
CA ASP A 17 10.69 2.14 9.42
C ASP A 17 11.42 3.39 8.93
N GLY A 18 12.53 3.21 8.20
CA GLY A 18 13.26 4.32 7.60
C GLY A 18 12.45 5.03 6.52
N TYR A 19 11.68 4.30 5.72
CA TYR A 19 10.78 4.86 4.72
C TYR A 19 9.65 5.67 5.37
N ILE A 20 9.00 5.13 6.41
CA ILE A 20 7.93 5.80 7.15
C ILE A 20 8.45 7.07 7.82
N ALA A 21 9.63 7.05 8.41
CA ALA A 21 10.20 8.22 9.07
C ALA A 21 10.71 9.28 8.08
N GLY A 22 11.34 8.85 6.98
CA GLY A 22 12.12 9.73 6.10
C GLY A 22 11.42 10.14 4.81
N ALA A 23 10.56 9.30 4.24
CA ALA A 23 9.99 9.51 2.91
C ALA A 23 8.46 9.71 2.94
N GLU A 24 7.76 8.92 3.75
CA GLU A 24 6.30 8.95 3.82
C GLU A 24 5.68 10.32 4.13
N PRO A 25 6.22 11.17 5.02
CA PRO A 25 5.64 12.49 5.29
C PRO A 25 5.52 13.35 4.03
N PHE A 26 6.41 13.13 3.07
CA PHE A 26 6.38 13.77 1.76
C PHE A 26 5.56 12.98 0.74
N THR A 27 5.78 11.66 0.59
CA THR A 27 5.08 10.86 -0.43
C THR A 27 3.58 10.75 -0.18
N GLY A 28 3.17 10.72 1.09
CA GLY A 28 1.76 10.67 1.50
C GLY A 28 0.96 11.92 1.11
N LEU A 29 1.60 13.08 0.89
CA LEU A 29 0.92 14.27 0.36
C LEU A 29 0.40 14.00 -1.06
N PHE A 30 1.25 13.44 -1.92
CA PHE A 30 0.85 13.08 -3.29
C PHE A 30 -0.19 11.98 -3.31
N CYS A 31 -0.19 11.07 -2.34
CA CYS A 31 -1.24 10.05 -2.24
C CYS A 31 -2.62 10.66 -2.02
N ARG A 32 -2.74 11.65 -1.12
CA ARG A 32 -4.00 12.37 -0.88
C ARG A 32 -4.43 13.14 -2.12
N ASP A 33 -3.51 13.86 -2.75
CA ASP A 33 -3.80 14.60 -3.97
C ASP A 33 -4.22 13.66 -5.10
N ALA A 34 -3.60 12.48 -5.22
CA ALA A 34 -3.97 11.47 -6.22
C ALA A 34 -5.40 10.95 -6.01
N VAL A 35 -5.81 10.69 -4.76
CA VAL A 35 -7.19 10.29 -4.43
C VAL A 35 -8.19 11.37 -4.85
N ALA A 36 -7.88 12.64 -4.58
CA ALA A 36 -8.72 13.77 -4.98
C ALA A 36 -8.77 13.98 -6.50
N LEU A 37 -7.62 13.95 -7.18
CA LEU A 37 -7.50 14.16 -8.63
C LEU A 37 -8.12 13.03 -9.44
N ALA A 38 -8.09 11.80 -8.90
CA ALA A 38 -8.76 10.66 -9.51
C ALA A 38 -10.28 10.62 -9.25
N ASP A 39 -10.81 11.60 -8.50
CA ASP A 39 -12.23 11.69 -8.10
C ASP A 39 -12.71 10.37 -7.49
N VAL A 40 -11.95 9.86 -6.51
CA VAL A 40 -12.33 8.63 -5.80
C VAL A 40 -13.54 8.94 -4.91
N LEU A 41 -14.65 8.26 -5.18
CA LEU A 41 -15.92 8.49 -4.50
C LEU A 41 -16.29 7.34 -3.56
N VAL A 42 -17.22 7.64 -2.63
CA VAL A 42 -17.90 6.65 -1.80
C VAL A 42 -18.47 5.54 -2.70
N VAL A 43 -18.31 4.28 -2.30
CA VAL A 43 -18.72 3.04 -3.02
C VAL A 43 -17.80 2.51 -4.13
N MET A 44 -16.74 3.21 -4.51
CA MET A 44 -15.78 2.66 -5.48
C MET A 44 -15.01 1.46 -4.90
N THR A 45 -14.62 0.52 -5.76
CA THR A 45 -13.68 -0.56 -5.39
C THR A 45 -12.32 -0.28 -6.03
N LEU A 46 -11.30 -0.12 -5.19
CA LEU A 46 -9.96 0.28 -5.59
C LEU A 46 -8.95 -0.85 -5.35
N LEU A 47 -8.02 -1.03 -6.28
CA LEU A 47 -6.84 -1.87 -6.11
C LEU A 47 -5.60 -0.96 -6.04
N ASP A 48 -4.95 -0.92 -4.87
CA ASP A 48 -3.71 -0.17 -4.65
C ASP A 48 -2.52 -1.15 -4.72
N ILE A 49 -1.66 -1.00 -5.74
CA ILE A 49 -0.54 -1.89 -6.04
C ILE A 49 0.78 -1.25 -5.60
N ALA A 50 1.59 -1.99 -4.84
CA ALA A 50 2.76 -1.46 -4.15
C ALA A 50 2.36 -0.35 -3.16
N THR A 51 1.32 -0.65 -2.37
CA THR A 51 0.71 0.27 -1.40
C THR A 51 1.69 0.75 -0.32
N GLY A 52 2.81 0.04 -0.12
CA GLY A 52 3.76 0.33 0.94
C GLY A 52 3.07 0.36 2.31
N PRO A 53 3.31 1.39 3.15
CA PRO A 53 2.67 1.50 4.46
C PRO A 53 1.19 1.98 4.39
N GLY A 54 0.62 2.18 3.19
CA GLY A 54 -0.81 2.36 2.98
C GLY A 54 -1.31 3.78 2.88
N ALA A 55 -0.46 4.78 2.65
CA ALA A 55 -0.90 6.19 2.63
C ALA A 55 -2.05 6.46 1.64
N LEU A 56 -1.99 5.88 0.44
CA LEU A 56 -3.06 6.00 -0.57
C LEU A 56 -4.28 5.17 -0.18
N ALA A 57 -4.09 3.91 0.21
CA ALA A 57 -5.18 3.03 0.62
C ALA A 57 -5.99 3.58 1.79
N VAL A 58 -5.33 4.17 2.79
CA VAL A 58 -5.99 4.82 3.93
C VAL A 58 -6.76 6.05 3.46
N ALA A 59 -6.15 6.95 2.68
CA ALA A 59 -6.83 8.13 2.17
C ALA A 59 -8.06 7.78 1.30
N ALA A 60 -7.97 6.73 0.49
CA ALA A 60 -9.10 6.25 -0.31
C ALA A 60 -10.20 5.60 0.55
N ALA A 61 -9.84 4.92 1.64
CA ALA A 61 -10.83 4.39 2.59
C ALA A 61 -11.53 5.50 3.40
N GLU A 62 -10.80 6.57 3.77
CA GLU A 62 -11.36 7.74 4.47
C GLU A 62 -12.45 8.46 3.64
N VAL A 63 -12.35 8.44 2.31
CA VAL A 63 -13.42 8.93 1.41
C VAL A 63 -14.55 7.92 1.17
N GLY A 64 -14.47 6.73 1.77
CA GLY A 64 -15.49 5.69 1.73
C GLY A 64 -15.38 4.71 0.55
N ALA A 65 -14.21 4.61 -0.08
CA ALA A 65 -13.93 3.56 -1.07
C ALA A 65 -13.57 2.22 -0.39
N ARG A 66 -13.83 1.12 -1.08
CA ARG A 66 -13.40 -0.23 -0.67
C ARG A 66 -12.07 -0.55 -1.33
N VAL A 67 -11.00 -0.61 -0.54
CA VAL A 67 -9.64 -0.73 -1.04
C VAL A 67 -9.07 -2.12 -0.76
N THR A 68 -8.61 -2.78 -1.81
CA THR A 68 -7.66 -3.90 -1.69
C THR A 68 -6.26 -3.35 -1.88
N ALA A 69 -5.48 -3.35 -0.82
CA ALA A 69 -4.11 -2.83 -0.82
C ALA A 69 -3.14 -4.00 -0.89
N ILE A 70 -2.24 -4.00 -1.88
CA ILE A 70 -1.30 -5.10 -2.10
C ILE A 70 0.14 -4.63 -2.10
N ASP A 71 0.97 -5.38 -1.39
CA ASP A 71 2.42 -5.19 -1.35
C ASP A 71 3.12 -6.55 -1.26
N PHE A 72 4.36 -6.61 -1.72
CA PHE A 72 5.17 -7.81 -1.58
C PHE A 72 5.91 -7.90 -0.23
N SER A 73 6.05 -6.78 0.50
CA SER A 73 6.66 -6.71 1.82
C SER A 73 5.60 -6.99 2.86
N GLN A 74 5.90 -7.90 3.77
CA GLN A 74 4.98 -8.19 4.84
C GLN A 74 4.95 -7.04 5.85
N THR A 75 6.12 -6.46 6.15
CA THR A 75 6.27 -5.36 7.10
C THR A 75 5.47 -4.14 6.66
N MET A 76 5.44 -3.84 5.36
CA MET A 76 4.61 -2.77 4.79
C MET A 76 3.11 -3.00 5.06
N LEU A 77 2.61 -4.22 4.84
CA LEU A 77 1.19 -4.55 5.05
C LEU A 77 0.78 -4.60 6.52
N GLU A 78 1.70 -4.94 7.42
CA GLU A 78 1.47 -4.83 8.86
C GLU A 78 1.20 -3.37 9.26
N ARG A 79 1.85 -2.39 8.59
CA ARG A 79 1.61 -0.96 8.80
C ARG A 79 0.25 -0.51 8.26
N VAL A 80 -0.19 -1.05 7.12
CA VAL A 80 -1.56 -0.83 6.62
C VAL A 80 -2.59 -1.29 7.65
N THR A 81 -2.42 -2.52 8.15
CA THR A 81 -3.35 -3.11 9.13
C THR A 81 -3.38 -2.33 10.44
N ALA A 82 -2.25 -1.80 10.89
CA ALA A 82 -2.17 -0.99 12.11
C ALA A 82 -2.80 0.41 11.97
N ARG A 83 -3.01 0.91 10.75
CA ARG A 83 -3.59 2.23 10.46
C ARG A 83 -5.08 2.18 10.14
N SER A 84 -5.56 1.01 9.74
CA SER A 84 -6.95 0.78 9.39
C SER A 84 -7.55 -0.25 10.34
N ASP A 85 -8.23 0.22 11.39
CA ASP A 85 -9.23 -0.60 12.09
C ASP A 85 -10.49 -0.82 11.20
N ASP A 86 -10.58 -0.07 10.10
CA ASP A 86 -11.68 -0.12 9.14
C ASP A 86 -11.54 -1.31 8.16
N PRO A 87 -12.54 -2.21 8.05
CA PRO A 87 -12.56 -3.29 7.07
C PRO A 87 -12.54 -2.82 5.60
N ALA A 88 -12.77 -1.53 5.33
CA ALA A 88 -12.73 -0.94 4.00
C ALA A 88 -11.33 -0.99 3.36
N ALA A 89 -10.25 -0.94 4.14
CA ALA A 89 -8.88 -1.07 3.65
C ALA A 89 -8.27 -2.41 4.09
N ARG A 90 -8.10 -3.34 3.13
CA ARG A 90 -7.57 -4.68 3.42
C ARG A 90 -6.23 -4.93 2.74
N GLY A 91 -5.18 -5.07 3.56
CA GLY A 91 -3.86 -5.51 3.11
C GLY A 91 -3.85 -6.96 2.62
N ARG A 92 -3.17 -7.23 1.49
CA ARG A 92 -2.89 -8.58 0.98
C ARG A 92 -1.47 -8.67 0.45
N ARG A 93 -0.74 -9.70 0.88
CA ARG A 93 0.61 -9.95 0.38
C ARG A 93 0.56 -10.49 -1.05
N CYS A 94 1.23 -9.80 -1.97
CA CYS A 94 1.56 -10.34 -3.28
C CYS A 94 2.62 -11.44 -3.11
N ARG A 95 2.19 -12.69 -3.19
CA ARG A 95 3.08 -13.82 -3.45
C ARG A 95 3.11 -13.94 -4.97
N GLY A 96 4.28 -13.84 -5.59
CA GLY A 96 4.42 -13.86 -7.06
C GLY A 96 3.61 -14.98 -7.70
N CYS A 97 3.30 -14.87 -9.00
CA CYS A 97 2.49 -15.87 -9.71
C CYS A 97 3.18 -17.24 -9.65
N SER A 98 2.77 -18.11 -8.72
CA SER A 98 2.98 -19.54 -8.85
C SER A 98 2.12 -19.95 -10.03
N SER A 99 2.75 -20.37 -11.14
CA SER A 99 2.04 -20.96 -12.28
C SER A 99 1.02 -21.94 -11.72
N ARG A 100 -0.27 -21.65 -11.88
CA ARG A 100 -1.31 -22.62 -11.56
C ARG A 100 -1.08 -23.79 -12.51
N GLY A 101 -0.62 -24.92 -11.96
CA GLY A 101 -0.57 -26.19 -12.67
C GLY A 101 -1.97 -26.71 -12.97
#